data_AF-A0A7X7SHR9-F1
#
_entry.id   AF-A0A7X7SHR9-F1
#
_cell.length_a   1.000
_cell.length_b   1.000
_cell.length_c   1.000
_cell.angle_alpha   90.00
_cell.angle_beta   90.00
_cell.angle_gamma   90.00
#
_symmetry.space_group_name_H-M   'P 1'
#
loop_
_entity.id
_entity.type
_entity.pdbx_description
1 polymer ?
#
loop_
_entity_poly.entity_id
_entity_poly.type
_entity_poly.pdbx_seq_one_letter_code
_entity_poly.pdbx_strand_id
1 'polypeptide(L)'
;MATRGKRTKKRARATRASTKRAKAPDAGARRQLTEYRRKRDFAVTPEPSDTAPETPAKRAPGARGHLRFVIQKHAATSLHFDLRLELDGVMKSWAVPKGPSLDPSVKRLAMQVEDHPIAYNTFEGTIPEDEYGGGTVMLWDRGTYFPDEADGADHETVVRRGLEQGKLSITFEGERLRGSFALVRTDSGAKPKWLLIKHRDDTARRGYDIAADIDTSVESGRTMDEIARGSSDVWHSDRGPGSATRRRRRAPPAAAVDLAELAIEPMQPTPRKRLAAREGWSFEPAPDGTRALAYVTPDAATLMDGRGRARGGWPQITDALQALAQRARTSFVLDGAVSSDEEGATYHVWDLLLRDGDVLLDEPWQERRAALESLFGRRRVPDVVLVETAADPADARALAEERGWTAVRARKHDGPYTPGRDSAAWLEQRLQA
;
A
#
# COMPACT_ATOMS: atom_id res chain seq x y z
N MET A 1 -34.53 47.55 -71.00
CA MET A 1 -33.05 47.60 -71.06
C MET A 1 -32.51 48.29 -69.82
N ALA A 2 -31.37 47.82 -69.30
CA ALA A 2 -30.51 48.47 -68.28
C ALA A 2 -31.05 48.53 -66.83
N THR A 3 -30.70 47.54 -66.01
CA THR A 3 -29.62 47.53 -64.97
C THR A 3 -29.99 48.16 -63.63
N ARG A 4 -30.19 47.33 -62.60
CA ARG A 4 -30.02 47.73 -61.20
C ARG A 4 -29.27 46.64 -60.42
N GLY A 5 -28.12 47.03 -59.90
CA GLY A 5 -27.07 46.17 -59.37
C GLY A 5 -27.41 45.44 -58.07
N LYS A 6 -26.82 44.25 -57.94
CA LYS A 6 -26.79 43.38 -56.77
C LYS A 6 -26.04 44.07 -55.61
N ARG A 7 -26.70 44.23 -54.45
CA ARG A 7 -26.03 44.39 -53.14
C ARG A 7 -25.91 43.03 -52.47
N THR A 8 -24.69 42.53 -52.36
CA THR A 8 -24.32 41.33 -51.61
C THR A 8 -24.17 41.68 -50.12
N LYS A 9 -25.05 41.16 -49.26
CA LYS A 9 -24.84 41.13 -47.81
C LYS A 9 -24.23 39.78 -47.42
N LYS A 10 -22.93 39.81 -47.10
CA LYS A 10 -22.14 38.72 -46.53
C LYS A 10 -22.68 38.43 -45.11
N ARG A 11 -23.37 37.30 -44.90
CA ARG A 11 -23.66 36.77 -43.56
C ARG A 11 -22.59 35.74 -43.21
N ALA A 12 -21.78 36.06 -42.21
CA ALA A 12 -20.78 35.17 -41.63
C ALA A 12 -21.50 33.96 -40.98
N ARG A 13 -21.08 32.76 -41.38
CA ARG A 13 -21.56 31.49 -40.83
C ARG A 13 -20.67 31.15 -39.64
N ALA A 14 -21.14 31.46 -38.43
CA ALA A 14 -20.50 31.01 -37.20
C ALA A 14 -20.66 29.48 -37.08
N THR A 15 -19.53 28.78 -37.10
CA THR A 15 -19.40 27.34 -36.88
C THR A 15 -19.75 27.01 -35.43
N ARG A 16 -20.92 26.41 -35.20
CA ARG A 16 -21.23 25.71 -33.95
C ARG A 16 -20.36 24.45 -33.90
N ALA A 17 -19.37 24.45 -33.00
CA ALA A 17 -18.60 23.28 -32.64
C ALA A 17 -19.56 22.20 -32.10
N SER A 18 -19.59 21.04 -32.76
CA SER A 18 -20.32 19.87 -32.26
C SER A 18 -19.54 19.27 -31.09
N THR A 19 -20.15 19.33 -29.91
CA THR A 19 -19.69 18.55 -28.76
C THR A 19 -19.86 17.07 -29.09
N LYS A 20 -18.74 16.39 -29.32
CA LYS A 20 -18.69 14.93 -29.51
C LYS A 20 -19.24 14.25 -28.25
N ARG A 21 -20.41 13.60 -28.38
CA ARG A 21 -20.93 12.65 -27.39
C ARG A 21 -19.90 11.53 -27.18
N ALA A 22 -19.63 11.21 -25.91
CA ALA A 22 -18.85 10.05 -25.52
C ALA A 22 -19.52 8.75 -26.01
N LYS A 23 -18.72 7.80 -26.49
CA LYS A 23 -19.16 6.51 -27.05
C LYS A 23 -19.53 5.57 -25.90
N ALA A 24 -20.71 4.95 -25.98
CA ALA A 24 -21.20 3.99 -24.97
C ALA A 24 -20.34 2.70 -24.93
N PRO A 25 -20.25 2.00 -23.77
CA PRO A 25 -19.52 0.75 -23.65
C PRO A 25 -20.09 -0.37 -24.55
N ASP A 26 -19.24 -1.33 -24.91
CA ASP A 26 -19.51 -2.41 -25.87
C ASP A 26 -20.73 -3.28 -25.46
N ALA A 27 -21.59 -3.61 -26.43
CA ALA A 27 -22.84 -4.33 -26.21
C ALA A 27 -22.61 -5.78 -25.74
N GLY A 28 -21.43 -6.37 -26.03
CA GLY A 28 -21.02 -7.70 -25.58
C GLY A 28 -20.78 -7.75 -24.07
N ALA A 29 -19.91 -6.88 -23.54
CA ALA A 29 -19.63 -6.77 -22.11
C ALA A 29 -20.90 -6.49 -21.30
N ARG A 30 -21.80 -5.62 -21.81
CA ARG A 30 -23.09 -5.34 -21.17
C ARG A 30 -23.96 -6.59 -20.99
N ARG A 31 -23.96 -7.53 -21.94
CA ARG A 31 -24.73 -8.79 -21.80
C ARG A 31 -24.11 -9.71 -20.75
N GLN A 32 -22.78 -9.78 -20.68
CA GLN A 32 -22.05 -10.61 -19.72
C GLN A 32 -22.28 -10.16 -18.26
N LEU A 33 -22.47 -8.87 -18.00
CA LEU A 33 -22.72 -8.30 -16.66
C LEU A 33 -24.19 -8.38 -16.18
N THR A 34 -25.05 -9.14 -16.86
CA THR A 34 -26.48 -9.21 -16.51
C THR A 34 -26.72 -9.80 -15.12
N GLU A 35 -26.04 -10.90 -14.79
CA GLU A 35 -26.16 -11.54 -13.49
C GLU A 35 -25.58 -10.68 -12.36
N TYR A 36 -24.47 -9.98 -12.62
CA TYR A 36 -23.88 -9.01 -11.68
C TYR A 36 -24.88 -7.91 -11.31
N ARG A 37 -25.49 -7.25 -12.31
CA ARG A 37 -26.49 -6.20 -12.08
C ARG A 37 -27.73 -6.73 -11.36
N ARG A 38 -28.16 -7.96 -11.66
CA ARG A 38 -29.34 -8.57 -11.01
C ARG A 38 -29.11 -8.85 -9.53
N LYS A 39 -27.86 -9.09 -9.12
CA LYS A 39 -27.48 -9.44 -7.75
C LYS A 39 -27.07 -8.26 -6.88
N ARG A 40 -27.18 -7.01 -7.35
CA ARG A 40 -26.74 -5.82 -6.62
C ARG A 40 -27.80 -4.74 -6.59
N ASP A 41 -28.02 -4.16 -5.42
CA ASP A 41 -28.71 -2.88 -5.30
C ASP A 41 -27.70 -1.74 -5.16
N PHE A 42 -27.37 -1.08 -6.27
CA PHE A 42 -26.40 0.04 -6.29
C PHE A 42 -26.88 1.30 -5.55
N ALA A 43 -28.12 1.35 -5.06
CA ALA A 43 -28.55 2.39 -4.13
C ALA A 43 -28.06 2.12 -2.69
N VAL A 44 -27.68 0.87 -2.39
CA VAL A 44 -27.30 0.38 -1.06
C VAL A 44 -25.81 0.01 -1.01
N THR A 45 -25.32 -0.73 -2.01
CA THR A 45 -23.91 -1.14 -2.06
C THR A 45 -22.99 -0.03 -2.57
N PRO A 46 -21.80 0.16 -1.98
CA PRO A 46 -20.76 1.05 -2.54
C PRO A 46 -20.05 0.45 -3.76
N GLU A 47 -20.43 -0.76 -4.20
CA GLU A 47 -19.84 -1.41 -5.36
C GLU A 47 -20.11 -0.62 -6.66
N PRO A 48 -19.13 -0.59 -7.60
CA PRO A 48 -19.28 0.17 -8.82
C PRO A 48 -20.33 -0.45 -9.75
N SER A 49 -21.21 0.41 -10.28
CA SER A 49 -22.08 0.06 -11.39
C SER A 49 -21.29 -0.02 -12.71
N ASP A 50 -21.84 -0.71 -13.70
CA ASP A 50 -21.27 -0.80 -15.07
C ASP A 50 -21.49 0.47 -15.91
N THR A 51 -22.00 1.55 -15.31
CA THR A 51 -22.28 2.83 -15.97
C THR A 51 -21.14 3.85 -15.90
N ALA A 52 -20.14 3.62 -15.04
CA ALA A 52 -18.94 4.44 -15.00
C ALA A 52 -18.17 4.27 -16.32
N PRO A 53 -17.90 5.36 -17.08
CA PRO A 53 -17.10 5.27 -18.28
C PRO A 53 -15.63 5.09 -17.90
N GLU A 54 -15.22 3.85 -17.66
CA GLU A 54 -13.84 3.47 -17.94
C GLU A 54 -13.71 3.53 -19.48
N THR A 55 -13.29 4.69 -20.00
CA THR A 55 -12.62 4.69 -21.30
C THR A 55 -11.53 3.63 -21.18
N PRO A 56 -11.49 2.58 -22.02
CA PRO A 56 -10.31 1.73 -22.09
C PRO A 56 -9.17 2.71 -22.32
N ALA A 57 -8.24 2.83 -21.36
CA ALA A 57 -7.07 3.67 -21.52
C ALA A 57 -6.53 3.30 -22.90
N LYS A 58 -6.46 4.28 -23.82
CA LYS A 58 -6.10 4.03 -25.23
C LYS A 58 -4.86 3.14 -25.21
N ARG A 59 -5.02 1.86 -25.61
CA ARG A 59 -3.90 0.94 -25.75
C ARG A 59 -2.91 1.67 -26.64
N ALA A 60 -1.71 1.95 -26.13
CA ALA A 60 -0.66 2.55 -26.94
C ALA A 60 -0.48 1.64 -28.17
N PRO A 61 -0.47 2.19 -29.40
CA PRO A 61 -0.25 1.38 -30.59
C PRO A 61 1.11 0.67 -30.45
N GLY A 62 1.10 -0.65 -30.21
CA GLY A 62 2.31 -1.45 -29.99
C GLY A 62 2.41 -2.18 -28.65
N ALA A 63 1.53 -1.94 -27.68
CA ALA A 63 1.47 -2.75 -26.45
C ALA A 63 0.84 -4.11 -26.77
N ARG A 64 1.67 -5.09 -27.15
CA ARG A 64 1.23 -6.49 -27.31
C ARG A 64 0.87 -7.06 -25.93
N GLY A 65 -0.40 -7.39 -25.72
CA GLY A 65 -0.78 -8.64 -25.03
C GLY A 65 -1.06 -8.65 -23.53
N HIS A 66 -0.60 -7.70 -22.70
CA HIS A 66 -0.79 -7.85 -21.25
C HIS A 66 -2.24 -7.54 -20.82
N LEU A 67 -2.94 -8.54 -20.28
CA LEU A 67 -4.29 -8.43 -19.70
C LEU A 67 -4.17 -8.16 -18.19
N ARG A 68 -5.16 -7.50 -17.56
CA ARG A 68 -5.09 -7.21 -16.12
C ARG A 68 -5.67 -8.33 -15.28
N PHE A 69 -5.12 -8.53 -14.09
CA PHE A 69 -5.73 -9.36 -13.06
C PHE A 69 -5.81 -8.62 -11.73
N VAL A 70 -6.74 -9.06 -10.90
CA VAL A 70 -6.86 -8.64 -9.50
C VAL A 70 -7.21 -9.86 -8.65
N ILE A 71 -6.71 -9.89 -7.42
CA ILE A 71 -7.15 -10.82 -6.39
C ILE A 71 -7.67 -9.98 -5.24
N GLN A 72 -8.93 -10.19 -4.86
CA GLN A 72 -9.50 -9.55 -3.68
C GLN A 72 -9.60 -10.57 -2.55
N LYS A 73 -9.15 -10.21 -1.35
CA LYS A 73 -9.45 -11.00 -0.14
C LYS A 73 -10.78 -10.51 0.39
N HIS A 74 -11.70 -11.42 0.68
CA HIS A 74 -13.09 -11.09 0.97
C HIS A 74 -13.54 -11.79 2.26
N ALA A 75 -13.75 -11.01 3.31
CA ALA A 75 -14.30 -11.44 4.58
C ALA A 75 -15.84 -11.34 4.54
N ALA A 76 -16.46 -12.26 3.80
CA ALA A 76 -17.92 -12.48 3.83
C ALA A 76 -18.30 -13.45 4.96
N THR A 77 -19.38 -14.22 4.80
CA THR A 77 -19.75 -15.32 5.71
C THR A 77 -18.60 -16.31 5.96
N SER A 78 -17.72 -16.46 4.97
CA SER A 78 -16.44 -17.13 5.11
C SER A 78 -15.36 -16.34 4.38
N LEU A 79 -14.16 -16.31 4.97
CA LEU A 79 -13.01 -15.71 4.33
C LEU A 79 -12.66 -16.49 3.05
N HIS A 80 -12.57 -15.79 1.93
CA HIS A 80 -12.15 -16.34 0.66
C HIS A 80 -11.38 -15.29 -0.15
N PHE A 81 -10.87 -15.70 -1.32
CA PHE A 81 -10.18 -14.80 -2.25
C PHE A 81 -10.85 -14.85 -3.62
N ASP A 82 -11.24 -13.71 -4.16
CA ASP A 82 -11.79 -13.60 -5.51
C ASP A 82 -10.65 -13.33 -6.51
N LEU A 83 -10.26 -14.34 -7.28
CA LEU A 83 -9.35 -14.19 -8.42
C LEU A 83 -10.15 -13.71 -9.64
N ARG A 84 -9.68 -12.65 -10.28
CA ARG A 84 -10.33 -12.10 -11.48
C ARG A 84 -9.35 -11.82 -12.60
N LEU A 85 -9.71 -12.24 -13.81
CA LEU A 85 -8.92 -12.11 -15.03
C LEU A 85 -9.68 -11.28 -16.06
N GLU A 86 -9.07 -10.21 -16.58
CA GLU A 86 -9.63 -9.41 -17.66
C GLU A 86 -9.73 -10.22 -18.95
N LEU A 87 -10.91 -10.34 -19.55
CA LEU A 87 -11.16 -10.96 -20.85
C LEU A 87 -12.47 -10.43 -21.45
N ASP A 88 -12.48 -10.09 -22.74
CA ASP A 88 -13.69 -9.67 -23.48
C ASP A 88 -14.44 -8.49 -22.80
N GLY A 89 -13.66 -7.56 -22.24
CA GLY A 89 -14.16 -6.34 -21.59
C GLY A 89 -14.80 -6.53 -20.20
N VAL A 90 -14.66 -7.72 -19.60
CA VAL A 90 -15.15 -8.04 -18.25
C VAL A 90 -14.08 -8.76 -17.42
N MET A 91 -14.37 -8.97 -16.14
CA MET A 91 -13.51 -9.70 -15.21
C MET A 91 -14.07 -11.10 -14.96
N LYS A 92 -13.50 -12.11 -15.63
CA LYS A 92 -13.81 -13.52 -15.37
C LYS A 92 -13.36 -13.87 -13.96
N SER A 93 -14.26 -14.37 -13.12
CA SER A 93 -14.06 -14.39 -11.67
C SER A 93 -14.20 -15.78 -11.04
N TRP A 94 -13.37 -16.07 -10.04
CA TRP A 94 -13.41 -17.29 -9.24
C TRP A 94 -13.20 -17.01 -7.76
N ALA A 95 -14.06 -17.57 -6.90
CA ALA A 95 -13.86 -17.60 -5.46
C ALA A 95 -12.94 -18.77 -5.05
N VAL A 96 -11.83 -18.46 -4.37
CA VAL A 96 -10.78 -19.37 -3.94
C VAL A 96 -10.75 -19.39 -2.40
N PRO A 97 -11.44 -20.33 -1.73
CA PRO A 97 -11.69 -20.27 -0.28
C PRO A 97 -10.43 -20.19 0.58
N LYS A 98 -9.36 -20.87 0.18
CA LYS A 98 -8.09 -20.88 0.92
C LYS A 98 -7.00 -20.00 0.27
N GLY A 99 -7.37 -19.12 -0.66
CA GLY A 99 -6.44 -18.28 -1.39
C GLY A 99 -5.49 -19.03 -2.34
N PRO A 100 -4.61 -18.31 -3.05
CA PRO A 100 -3.56 -18.91 -3.86
C PRO A 100 -2.50 -19.64 -3.01
N SER A 101 -1.65 -20.44 -3.63
CA SER A 101 -0.45 -21.01 -2.99
C SER A 101 0.74 -20.85 -3.92
N LEU A 102 1.92 -20.61 -3.37
CA LEU A 102 3.18 -20.67 -4.12
C LEU A 102 3.79 -22.08 -4.12
N ASP A 103 3.17 -23.05 -3.45
CA ASP A 103 3.63 -24.44 -3.44
C ASP A 103 3.02 -25.22 -4.62
N PRO A 104 3.82 -25.72 -5.59
CA PRO A 104 3.31 -26.45 -6.75
C PRO A 104 2.64 -27.79 -6.43
N SER A 105 2.79 -28.30 -5.20
CA SER A 105 2.12 -29.52 -4.74
C SER A 105 0.72 -29.26 -4.17
N VAL A 106 0.38 -28.00 -3.89
CA VAL A 106 -0.92 -27.61 -3.31
C VAL A 106 -1.90 -27.25 -4.42
N LYS A 107 -3.05 -27.93 -4.43
CA LYS A 107 -4.17 -27.64 -5.35
C LYS A 107 -5.22 -26.81 -4.63
N ARG A 108 -5.46 -25.57 -5.05
CA ARG A 108 -6.47 -24.69 -4.46
C ARG A 108 -7.76 -24.77 -5.26
N LEU A 109 -8.88 -25.05 -4.58
CA LEU A 109 -10.21 -25.01 -5.21
C LEU A 109 -10.55 -23.57 -5.61
N ALA A 110 -11.01 -23.38 -6.84
CA ALA A 110 -11.47 -22.11 -7.40
C ALA A 110 -12.88 -22.30 -7.99
N MET A 111 -13.90 -21.73 -7.35
CA MET A 111 -15.30 -21.85 -7.78
C MET A 111 -15.61 -20.69 -8.71
N GLN A 112 -16.03 -20.97 -9.94
CA GLN A 112 -16.36 -19.90 -10.88
C GLN A 112 -17.63 -19.15 -10.41
N VAL A 113 -17.55 -17.82 -10.40
CA VAL A 113 -18.63 -16.91 -10.02
C VAL A 113 -18.97 -15.98 -11.19
N GLU A 114 -19.90 -15.05 -10.99
CA GLU A 114 -20.35 -14.13 -12.03
C GLU A 114 -19.22 -13.22 -12.53
N ASP A 115 -19.31 -12.79 -13.79
CA ASP A 115 -18.40 -11.80 -14.35
C ASP A 115 -18.58 -10.44 -13.66
N HIS A 116 -17.48 -9.72 -13.40
CA HIS A 116 -17.50 -8.41 -12.76
C HIS A 116 -17.09 -7.31 -13.74
N PRO A 117 -17.56 -6.06 -13.56
CA PRO A 117 -17.11 -4.95 -14.39
C PRO A 117 -15.63 -4.64 -14.14
N ILE A 118 -14.91 -4.16 -15.15
CA ILE A 118 -13.49 -3.75 -15.00
C ILE A 118 -13.31 -2.68 -13.92
N ALA A 119 -14.30 -1.78 -13.76
CA ALA A 119 -14.30 -0.77 -12.69
C ALA A 119 -14.24 -1.39 -11.27
N TYR A 120 -14.61 -2.66 -11.11
CA TYR A 120 -14.50 -3.38 -9.83
C TYR A 120 -13.06 -3.65 -9.41
N ASN A 121 -12.09 -3.55 -10.33
CA ASN A 121 -10.68 -3.85 -10.06
C ASN A 121 -10.02 -2.93 -9.03
N THR A 122 -10.62 -1.77 -8.77
CA THR A 122 -10.16 -0.80 -7.77
C THR A 122 -11.05 -0.78 -6.53
N PHE A 123 -12.10 -1.61 -6.49
CA PHE A 123 -13.02 -1.63 -5.36
C PHE A 123 -12.37 -2.24 -4.13
N GLU A 124 -12.40 -1.47 -3.05
CA GLU A 124 -11.98 -1.86 -1.71
C GLU A 124 -12.90 -1.16 -0.70
N GLY A 125 -13.51 -1.92 0.21
CA GLY A 125 -14.50 -1.38 1.13
C GLY A 125 -15.38 -2.45 1.76
N THR A 126 -16.44 -2.01 2.43
CA THR A 126 -17.43 -2.89 3.09
C THR A 126 -18.72 -2.91 2.29
N ILE A 127 -19.14 -4.11 1.90
CA ILE A 127 -20.48 -4.37 1.35
C ILE A 127 -21.40 -4.65 2.56
N PRO A 128 -22.56 -3.98 2.68
CA PRO A 128 -23.50 -4.20 3.78
C PRO A 128 -23.81 -5.69 3.99
N GLU A 129 -23.92 -6.16 5.23
CA GLU A 129 -24.04 -7.59 5.56
C GLU A 129 -25.27 -8.27 4.92
N ASP A 130 -26.36 -7.53 4.75
CA ASP A 130 -27.61 -8.01 4.15
C ASP A 130 -27.58 -8.05 2.61
N GLU A 131 -26.54 -7.47 1.99
CA GLU A 131 -26.36 -7.48 0.53
C GLU A 131 -25.63 -8.73 0.06
N TYR A 132 -25.80 -9.07 -1.23
CA TYR A 132 -25.09 -10.21 -1.80
C TYR A 132 -23.57 -9.95 -1.81
N GLY A 133 -22.82 -10.84 -1.16
CA GLY A 133 -21.39 -10.62 -0.94
C GLY A 133 -21.11 -9.63 0.19
N GLY A 134 -22.05 -9.46 1.12
CA GLY A 134 -21.87 -8.69 2.34
C GLY A 134 -20.62 -9.12 3.11
N GLY A 135 -19.86 -8.13 3.57
CA GLY A 135 -18.55 -8.33 4.15
C GLY A 135 -17.52 -7.33 3.64
N THR A 136 -16.29 -7.48 4.09
CA THR A 136 -15.20 -6.57 3.74
C THR A 136 -14.37 -7.13 2.59
N VAL A 137 -14.13 -6.28 1.59
CA VAL A 137 -13.37 -6.59 0.38
C VAL A 137 -12.08 -5.79 0.37
N MET A 138 -10.94 -6.49 0.28
CA MET A 138 -9.58 -5.96 0.21
C MET A 138 -8.94 -6.25 -1.13
N LEU A 139 -8.28 -5.28 -1.75
CA LEU A 139 -7.42 -5.53 -2.92
C LEU A 139 -6.14 -6.24 -2.46
N TRP A 140 -6.08 -7.56 -2.56
CA TRP A 140 -4.98 -8.37 -2.04
C TRP A 140 -3.82 -8.54 -3.02
N ASP A 141 -4.06 -8.56 -4.33
CA ASP A 141 -3.00 -8.51 -5.34
C ASP A 141 -3.54 -7.91 -6.64
N ARG A 142 -2.66 -7.38 -7.48
CA ARG A 142 -3.01 -6.90 -8.81
C ARG A 142 -1.79 -6.87 -9.70
N GLY A 143 -2.03 -6.85 -11.01
CA GLY A 143 -0.99 -6.64 -11.99
C GLY A 143 -1.44 -7.03 -13.38
N THR A 144 -0.50 -7.52 -14.16
CA THR A 144 -0.75 -8.04 -15.50
C THR A 144 -0.56 -9.55 -15.56
N TYR A 145 -1.24 -10.18 -16.50
CA TYR A 145 -1.07 -11.59 -16.81
C TYR A 145 -1.05 -11.81 -18.32
N PHE A 146 -0.47 -12.94 -18.72
CA PHE A 146 -0.44 -13.40 -20.10
C PHE A 146 -0.44 -14.93 -20.15
N PRO A 147 -0.95 -15.55 -21.22
CA PRO A 147 -0.87 -17.00 -21.39
C PRO A 147 0.59 -17.43 -21.56
N ASP A 148 0.94 -18.59 -20.99
CA ASP A 148 2.32 -19.12 -21.07
C ASP A 148 2.74 -19.44 -22.51
N GLU A 149 1.79 -19.88 -23.34
CA GLU A 149 2.01 -20.19 -24.75
C GLU A 149 1.28 -19.17 -25.62
N ALA A 150 2.03 -18.36 -26.36
CA ALA A 150 1.49 -17.52 -27.43
C ALA A 150 1.76 -18.21 -28.78
N ASP A 151 0.74 -18.80 -29.40
CA ASP A 151 0.81 -19.53 -30.68
C ASP A 151 0.74 -18.60 -31.91
N GLY A 152 1.20 -17.36 -31.76
CA GLY A 152 1.06 -16.30 -32.76
C GLY A 152 -0.33 -15.64 -32.78
N ALA A 153 -1.32 -16.18 -32.07
CA ALA A 153 -2.57 -15.49 -31.77
C ALA A 153 -2.35 -14.40 -30.70
N ASP A 154 -3.27 -13.44 -30.63
CA ASP A 154 -3.26 -12.47 -29.53
C ASP A 154 -3.61 -13.16 -28.19
N HIS A 155 -3.14 -12.59 -27.09
CA HIS A 155 -3.30 -13.19 -25.75
C HIS A 155 -4.76 -13.41 -25.36
N GLU A 156 -5.67 -12.52 -25.78
CA GLU A 156 -7.10 -12.61 -25.46
C GLU A 156 -7.72 -13.86 -26.11
N THR A 157 -7.35 -14.14 -27.36
CA THR A 157 -7.76 -15.35 -28.08
C THR A 157 -7.26 -16.63 -27.42
N VAL A 158 -6.00 -16.68 -26.99
CA VAL A 158 -5.45 -17.85 -26.32
C VAL A 158 -6.14 -18.10 -24.97
N VAL A 159 -6.33 -17.04 -24.17
CA VAL A 159 -6.99 -17.13 -22.86
C VAL A 159 -8.44 -17.61 -23.02
N ARG A 160 -9.19 -17.04 -23.99
CA ARG A 160 -10.57 -17.46 -24.28
C ARG A 160 -10.66 -18.95 -24.57
N ARG A 161 -9.81 -19.45 -25.48
CA ARG A 161 -9.73 -20.87 -25.84
C ARG A 161 -9.39 -21.75 -24.63
N GLY A 162 -8.43 -21.34 -23.80
CA GLY A 162 -8.05 -22.07 -22.59
C GLY A 162 -9.19 -22.19 -21.58
N LEU A 163 -9.94 -21.11 -21.37
CA LEU A 163 -11.14 -21.14 -20.52
C LEU A 163 -12.24 -22.03 -21.10
N GLU A 164 -12.50 -21.97 -22.40
CA GLU A 164 -13.49 -22.84 -23.07
C GLU A 164 -13.10 -24.32 -22.91
N GLN A 165 -11.83 -24.66 -23.15
CA GLN A 165 -11.29 -26.01 -23.00
C GLN A 165 -11.22 -26.49 -21.55
N GLY A 166 -11.27 -25.57 -20.58
CA GLY A 166 -11.16 -25.91 -19.15
C GLY A 166 -9.74 -26.13 -18.67
N LYS A 167 -8.74 -25.66 -19.42
CA LYS A 167 -7.34 -25.66 -19.02
C LYS A 167 -6.68 -24.39 -19.53
N LEU A 168 -6.26 -23.55 -18.60
CA LEU A 168 -5.56 -22.30 -18.89
C LEU A 168 -4.25 -22.28 -18.12
N SER A 169 -3.16 -21.94 -18.80
CA SER A 169 -1.84 -21.73 -18.18
C SER A 169 -1.41 -20.29 -18.43
N ILE A 170 -1.17 -19.57 -17.35
CA ILE A 170 -0.94 -18.13 -17.33
C ILE A 170 0.21 -17.77 -16.40
N THR A 171 0.97 -16.76 -16.78
CA THR A 171 1.99 -16.15 -15.95
C THR A 171 1.45 -14.85 -15.37
N PHE A 172 1.53 -14.72 -14.05
CA PHE A 172 1.24 -13.49 -13.32
C PHE A 172 2.49 -12.63 -13.18
N GLU A 173 2.29 -11.32 -13.35
CA GLU A 173 3.23 -10.25 -13.02
C GLU A 173 2.53 -9.30 -12.03
N GLY A 174 2.31 -9.79 -10.82
CA GLY A 174 1.70 -9.04 -9.72
C GLY A 174 2.70 -8.46 -8.73
N GLU A 175 2.14 -7.73 -7.76
CA GLU A 175 2.88 -7.31 -6.57
C GLU A 175 3.22 -8.52 -5.69
N ARG A 176 2.31 -9.51 -5.61
CA ARG A 176 2.48 -10.72 -4.79
C ARG A 176 2.68 -11.98 -5.63
N LEU A 177 1.73 -12.31 -6.50
CA LEU A 177 1.83 -13.49 -7.35
C LEU A 177 2.70 -13.17 -8.57
N ARG A 178 3.78 -13.94 -8.70
CA ARG A 178 4.67 -13.91 -9.87
C ARG A 178 4.87 -15.31 -10.42
N GLY A 179 5.10 -15.40 -11.72
CA GLY A 179 5.36 -16.67 -12.40
C GLY A 179 4.10 -17.42 -12.78
N SER A 180 4.27 -18.67 -13.20
CA SER A 180 3.27 -19.42 -13.95
C SER A 180 2.32 -20.24 -13.03
N PHE A 181 1.05 -20.27 -13.40
CA PHE A 181 -0.05 -20.98 -12.75
C PHE A 181 -0.96 -21.65 -13.79
N ALA A 182 -1.61 -22.76 -13.39
CA ALA A 182 -2.67 -23.39 -14.14
C ALA A 182 -4.03 -23.20 -13.46
N LEU A 183 -5.04 -22.92 -14.27
CA LEU A 183 -6.45 -23.02 -13.92
C LEU A 183 -7.07 -24.20 -14.68
N VAL A 184 -7.50 -25.23 -13.95
CA VAL A 184 -8.01 -26.48 -14.54
C VAL A 184 -9.43 -26.76 -14.07
N ARG A 185 -10.39 -26.82 -14.99
CA ARG A 185 -11.79 -27.13 -14.69
C ARG A 185 -11.94 -28.61 -14.42
N THR A 186 -12.51 -28.95 -13.27
CA THR A 186 -12.78 -30.34 -12.87
C THR A 186 -14.26 -30.70 -12.97
N ASP A 187 -15.14 -29.71 -12.99
CA ASP A 187 -16.59 -29.88 -13.08
C ASP A 187 -17.19 -28.70 -13.88
N SER A 188 -18.06 -29.02 -14.84
CA SER A 188 -18.77 -28.05 -15.69
C SER A 188 -20.25 -27.92 -15.35
N GLY A 189 -20.68 -28.38 -14.17
CA GLY A 189 -22.05 -28.22 -13.68
C GLY A 189 -22.47 -26.76 -13.45
N ALA A 190 -23.63 -26.56 -12.82
CA ALA A 190 -24.23 -25.23 -12.63
C ALA A 190 -23.35 -24.20 -11.90
N LYS A 191 -22.38 -24.66 -11.11
CA LYS A 191 -21.30 -23.86 -10.52
C LYS A 191 -19.96 -24.50 -10.87
N PRO A 192 -19.33 -24.13 -12.00
CA PRO A 192 -18.12 -24.80 -12.46
C PRO A 192 -17.01 -24.74 -11.41
N LYS A 193 -16.37 -25.90 -11.16
CA LYS A 193 -15.27 -26.02 -10.20
C LYS A 193 -13.95 -26.12 -10.95
N TRP A 194 -13.00 -25.35 -10.49
CA TRP A 194 -11.66 -25.28 -11.03
C TRP A 194 -10.63 -25.53 -9.93
N LEU A 195 -9.40 -25.83 -10.35
CA LEU A 195 -8.22 -25.87 -9.51
C LEU A 195 -7.25 -24.80 -9.97
N LEU A 196 -6.77 -23.99 -9.02
CA LEU A 196 -5.65 -23.09 -9.19
C LEU A 196 -4.39 -23.78 -8.65
N ILE A 197 -3.38 -23.94 -9.50
CA ILE A 197 -2.17 -24.72 -9.21
C ILE A 197 -0.94 -23.93 -9.67
N LYS A 198 0.02 -23.70 -8.77
CA LYS A 198 1.30 -23.08 -9.11
C LYS A 198 2.14 -24.03 -9.96
N HIS A 199 2.71 -23.57 -11.06
CA HIS A 199 3.72 -24.34 -11.79
C HIS A 199 5.08 -24.29 -11.08
N ARG A 200 5.92 -25.30 -11.34
CA ARG A 200 7.30 -25.30 -10.86
C ARG A 200 8.12 -24.33 -11.71
N ASP A 201 8.55 -23.24 -11.10
CA ASP A 201 9.44 -22.23 -11.67
C ASP A 201 10.21 -21.54 -10.52
N ASP A 202 10.99 -20.51 -10.85
CA ASP A 202 11.87 -19.81 -9.91
C ASP A 202 11.11 -18.99 -8.84
N THR A 203 9.81 -18.77 -9.00
CA THR A 203 8.98 -18.04 -8.03
C THR A 203 8.19 -18.96 -7.11
N ALA A 204 8.22 -20.28 -7.34
CA ALA A 204 7.59 -21.27 -6.50
C ALA A 204 8.26 -21.35 -5.12
N ARG A 205 7.45 -21.42 -4.05
CA ARG A 205 7.90 -21.51 -2.65
C ARG A 205 7.11 -22.59 -1.92
N ARG A 206 7.79 -23.69 -1.57
CA ARG A 206 7.19 -24.76 -0.77
C ARG A 206 7.15 -24.36 0.71
N GLY A 207 6.07 -24.72 1.39
CA GLY A 207 5.92 -24.48 2.83
C GLY A 207 5.69 -23.02 3.25
N TYR A 208 5.60 -22.07 2.32
CA TYR A 208 5.26 -20.67 2.58
C TYR A 208 3.78 -20.43 2.25
N ASP A 209 2.97 -19.98 3.22
CA ASP A 209 1.55 -19.72 3.02
C ASP A 209 1.27 -18.23 2.79
N ILE A 210 1.54 -17.79 1.55
CA ILE A 210 1.36 -16.39 1.15
C ILE A 210 -0.03 -15.82 1.47
N ALA A 211 -1.08 -16.64 1.44
CA ALA A 211 -2.46 -16.20 1.67
C ALA A 211 -2.75 -15.93 3.16
N ALA A 212 -2.05 -16.65 4.05
CA ALA A 212 -2.14 -16.47 5.50
C ALA A 212 -1.17 -15.38 5.99
N ASP A 213 0.05 -15.35 5.45
CA ASP A 213 1.14 -14.50 5.92
C ASP A 213 1.02 -13.05 5.46
N ILE A 214 0.13 -12.75 4.50
CA ILE A 214 -0.11 -11.39 4.03
C ILE A 214 -1.57 -10.98 4.26
N ASP A 215 -1.76 -10.02 5.16
CA ASP A 215 -3.03 -9.55 5.66
C ASP A 215 -3.40 -8.11 5.27
N THR A 216 -2.57 -7.44 4.45
CA THR A 216 -2.86 -6.10 3.90
C THR A 216 -3.34 -6.05 2.47
N SER A 217 -3.94 -4.92 2.11
CA SER A 217 -4.15 -4.48 0.72
C SER A 217 -2.85 -4.13 -0.01
N VAL A 218 -2.82 -4.30 -1.34
CA VAL A 218 -1.75 -3.78 -2.22
C VAL A 218 -2.02 -2.36 -2.70
N GLU A 219 -3.24 -1.85 -2.53
CA GLU A 219 -3.62 -0.50 -2.94
C GLU A 219 -3.49 0.48 -1.78
N SER A 220 -4.14 0.16 -0.65
CA SER A 220 -4.15 1.02 0.53
C SER A 220 -3.29 0.51 1.68
N GLY A 221 -2.89 -0.77 1.57
CA GLY A 221 -2.43 -1.67 2.63
C GLY A 221 -2.91 -1.33 4.02
N ARG A 222 -4.23 -1.18 4.05
CA ARG A 222 -5.10 -1.47 5.17
C ARG A 222 -5.28 -2.99 5.30
N THR A 223 -5.36 -3.46 6.53
CA THR A 223 -5.88 -4.78 6.94
C THR A 223 -7.36 -4.93 6.60
N MET A 224 -7.88 -6.15 6.71
CA MET A 224 -9.31 -6.41 6.52
C MET A 224 -10.15 -5.62 7.52
N ASP A 225 -9.72 -5.55 8.78
CA ASP A 225 -10.46 -4.86 9.84
C ASP A 225 -10.47 -3.34 9.65
N GLU A 226 -9.39 -2.77 9.10
CA GLU A 226 -9.31 -1.33 8.80
C GLU A 226 -10.22 -0.94 7.64
N ILE A 227 -10.30 -1.78 6.61
CA ILE A 227 -11.25 -1.59 5.51
C ILE A 227 -12.68 -1.73 6.03
N ALA A 228 -12.94 -2.71 6.91
CA ALA A 228 -14.26 -2.98 7.49
C ALA A 228 -14.83 -1.76 8.20
N ARG A 229 -13.96 -1.04 8.93
CA ARG A 229 -14.29 0.18 9.70
C ARG A 229 -14.58 1.41 8.82
N GLY A 230 -14.50 1.31 7.49
CA GLY A 230 -14.91 2.36 6.56
C GLY A 230 -14.03 3.62 6.57
N SER A 231 -12.79 3.50 7.06
CA SER A 231 -11.85 4.63 7.08
C SER A 231 -11.35 4.88 5.65
N SER A 232 -11.84 5.94 4.99
CA SER A 232 -11.38 6.38 3.67
C SER A 232 -10.00 7.05 3.68
N ASP A 233 -9.23 6.88 4.76
CA ASP A 233 -7.90 7.43 4.88
C ASP A 233 -6.90 6.33 4.47
N VAL A 234 -6.28 6.55 3.31
CA VAL A 234 -5.19 5.73 2.79
C VAL A 234 -3.98 5.98 3.69
N TRP A 235 -3.69 5.06 4.61
CA TRP A 235 -2.35 4.90 5.16
C TRP A 235 -2.13 3.49 5.71
N HIS A 236 -1.03 2.88 5.25
CA HIS A 236 -0.57 1.51 5.53
C HIS A 236 0.17 1.40 6.87
N SER A 237 -0.13 0.39 7.69
CA SER A 237 0.73 -0.81 7.90
C SER A 237 0.28 -1.67 9.11
N ASP A 238 -0.23 -2.87 8.83
CA ASP A 238 -0.22 -4.13 9.62
C ASP A 238 0.68 -4.14 10.90
N ARG A 239 0.24 -4.57 12.10
CA ARG A 239 -0.56 -5.77 12.47
C ARG A 239 -1.19 -5.70 13.87
N GLY A 240 -2.30 -6.43 14.06
CA GLY A 240 -2.87 -6.78 15.38
C GLY A 240 -2.18 -8.01 16.05
N PRO A 241 -2.84 -8.71 17.01
CA PRO A 241 -3.88 -8.27 17.95
C PRO A 241 -3.48 -8.57 19.42
N GLY A 242 -3.66 -7.60 20.32
CA GLY A 242 -3.52 -7.87 21.75
C GLY A 242 -3.75 -6.64 22.63
N SER A 243 -4.80 -6.74 23.46
CA SER A 243 -5.09 -5.89 24.62
C SER A 243 -5.85 -4.57 24.39
N ALA A 244 -7.17 -4.68 24.60
CA ALA A 244 -8.00 -3.79 25.41
C ALA A 244 -8.02 -2.28 25.07
N THR A 245 -9.09 -1.89 24.37
CA THR A 245 -9.91 -0.70 24.62
C THR A 245 -9.24 0.44 25.40
N ARG A 246 -8.61 1.37 24.69
CA ARG A 246 -8.49 2.75 25.17
C ARG A 246 -8.88 3.73 24.07
N ARG A 247 -10.08 4.30 24.22
CA ARG A 247 -10.62 5.44 23.45
C ARG A 247 -9.51 6.47 23.15
N ARG A 248 -9.02 6.53 21.91
CA ARG A 248 -8.28 7.70 21.43
C ARG A 248 -9.31 8.81 21.17
N ARG A 249 -9.16 9.94 21.87
CA ARG A 249 -9.95 11.15 21.58
C ARG A 249 -9.52 11.64 20.20
N ARG A 250 -10.47 11.71 19.27
CA ARG A 250 -10.30 12.28 17.94
C ARG A 250 -10.05 13.79 18.08
N ALA A 251 -8.91 14.28 17.58
CA ALA A 251 -8.73 15.71 17.31
C ALA A 251 -9.36 16.05 15.94
N PRO A 252 -9.67 17.33 15.66
CA PRO A 252 -10.43 17.77 14.46
C PRO A 252 -9.63 17.61 13.14
N PRO A 253 -10.29 17.76 11.97
CA PRO A 253 -9.72 17.43 10.65
C PRO A 253 -8.54 18.33 10.24
N ALA A 254 -7.73 17.79 9.31
CA ALA A 254 -6.39 18.16 8.86
C ALA A 254 -6.15 19.59 8.26
N ALA A 255 -6.78 20.62 8.81
CA ALA A 255 -6.33 22.00 8.67
C ALA A 255 -6.09 22.55 10.07
N ALA A 256 -4.84 22.85 10.41
CA ALA A 256 -4.35 23.31 11.71
C ALA A 256 -4.11 22.22 12.77
N VAL A 257 -3.27 21.23 12.45
CA VAL A 257 -2.34 20.80 13.49
C VAL A 257 -1.20 21.81 13.47
N ASP A 258 -1.23 22.79 14.38
CA ASP A 258 -0.04 23.61 14.60
C ASP A 258 1.02 22.68 15.19
N LEU A 259 1.97 22.27 14.35
CA LEU A 259 3.11 21.45 14.78
C LEU A 259 3.89 22.12 15.92
N ALA A 260 3.81 23.45 16.06
CA ALA A 260 4.40 24.17 17.19
C ALA A 260 3.62 23.98 18.51
N GLU A 261 2.34 23.60 18.47
CA GLU A 261 1.53 23.29 19.67
C GLU A 261 1.69 21.84 20.14
N LEU A 262 2.13 20.93 19.27
CA LEU A 262 2.52 19.56 19.62
C LEU A 262 3.91 19.53 20.25
N ALA A 263 4.03 19.98 21.49
CA ALA A 263 5.27 19.83 22.26
C ALA A 263 5.44 18.35 22.68
N ILE A 264 5.96 17.51 21.78
CA ILE A 264 6.30 16.12 22.10
C ILE A 264 7.63 16.12 22.87
N GLU A 265 7.60 15.60 24.10
CA GLU A 265 8.83 15.38 24.86
C GLU A 265 9.52 14.09 24.38
N PRO A 266 10.85 14.09 24.13
CA PRO A 266 11.55 12.88 23.75
C PRO A 266 11.42 11.80 24.82
N MET A 267 10.97 10.63 24.39
CA MET A 267 11.05 9.39 25.18
C MET A 267 12.51 9.15 25.59
N GLN A 268 12.73 8.47 26.72
CA GLN A 268 14.06 8.17 27.21
C GLN A 268 14.30 6.65 27.23
N PRO A 269 15.49 6.18 26.82
CA PRO A 269 15.82 4.78 26.95
C PRO A 269 16.12 4.43 28.41
N THR A 270 15.65 3.27 28.87
CA THR A 270 16.00 2.77 30.20
C THR A 270 17.41 2.18 30.19
N PRO A 271 18.33 2.64 31.07
CA PRO A 271 19.68 2.09 31.14
C PRO A 271 19.72 0.60 31.50
N ARG A 272 20.64 -0.14 30.87
CA ARG A 272 20.94 -1.55 31.12
C ARG A 272 22.45 -1.79 31.07
N LYS A 273 22.92 -2.70 31.93
CA LYS A 273 24.34 -3.13 31.91
C LYS A 273 24.68 -3.95 30.66
N ARG A 274 23.74 -4.73 30.16
CA ARG A 274 23.90 -5.60 28.99
C ARG A 274 22.59 -5.77 28.25
N LEU A 275 22.65 -5.75 26.92
CA LEU A 275 21.59 -6.14 26.00
C LEU A 275 21.83 -7.57 25.50
N ALA A 276 20.75 -8.29 25.25
CA ALA A 276 20.79 -9.67 24.78
C ALA A 276 19.75 -9.86 23.68
N ALA A 277 20.13 -10.63 22.64
CA ALA A 277 19.25 -11.03 21.56
C ALA A 277 17.98 -11.69 22.11
N ARG A 278 16.84 -11.33 21.54
CA ARG A 278 15.52 -11.82 21.96
C ARG A 278 14.51 -11.57 20.84
N GLU A 279 13.57 -12.47 20.69
CA GLU A 279 12.48 -12.34 19.74
C GLU A 279 11.63 -11.10 20.03
N GLY A 280 11.15 -10.42 18.99
CA GLY A 280 10.34 -9.22 19.13
C GLY A 280 11.13 -7.95 19.46
N TRP A 281 12.45 -7.94 19.24
CA TRP A 281 13.32 -6.79 19.47
C TRP A 281 14.28 -6.56 18.32
N SER A 282 14.63 -5.29 18.10
CA SER A 282 15.69 -4.86 17.21
C SER A 282 16.71 -4.02 17.96
N PHE A 283 17.93 -3.97 17.46
CA PHE A 283 19.04 -3.26 18.07
C PHE A 283 19.54 -2.17 17.12
N GLU A 284 19.88 -1.01 17.66
CA GLU A 284 20.35 0.13 16.88
C GLU A 284 21.64 0.69 17.54
N PRO A 285 22.69 1.00 16.76
CA PRO A 285 23.81 1.76 17.29
C PRO A 285 23.29 3.17 17.68
N ALA A 286 23.84 3.76 18.75
CA ALA A 286 23.33 5.01 19.30
C ALA A 286 24.27 6.18 18.95
N PRO A 287 23.93 7.03 17.95
CA PRO A 287 24.73 8.21 17.64
C PRO A 287 24.97 9.09 18.86
N ASP A 288 26.23 9.45 19.07
CA ASP A 288 26.61 10.48 20.01
C ASP A 288 26.28 11.85 19.39
N GLY A 289 25.46 12.64 20.08
CA GLY A 289 25.01 13.91 19.53
C GLY A 289 23.96 14.58 20.38
N THR A 290 23.52 15.75 19.92
CA THR A 290 22.47 16.51 20.59
C THR A 290 21.11 16.01 20.11
N ARG A 291 20.31 15.42 21.02
CA ARG A 291 18.92 15.04 20.74
C ARG A 291 18.13 16.24 20.21
N ALA A 292 17.44 16.03 19.09
CA ALA A 292 16.55 17.02 18.50
C ALA A 292 15.34 16.30 17.87
N LEU A 293 14.15 16.90 18.03
CA LEU A 293 12.97 16.53 17.26
C LEU A 293 12.85 17.45 16.06
N ALA A 294 12.61 16.89 14.87
CA ALA A 294 12.41 17.69 13.67
C ALA A 294 10.93 17.82 13.35
N TYR A 295 10.40 19.04 13.42
CA TYR A 295 9.04 19.39 13.03
C TYR A 295 9.08 19.94 11.61
N VAL A 296 8.40 19.25 10.68
CA VAL A 296 8.59 19.50 9.24
C VAL A 296 7.26 19.55 8.52
N THR A 297 7.07 20.61 7.73
CA THR A 297 6.01 20.77 6.74
C THR A 297 6.63 21.07 5.37
N PRO A 298 5.83 21.09 4.29
CA PRO A 298 6.30 21.59 2.99
C PRO A 298 6.82 23.04 3.05
N ASP A 299 6.31 23.84 3.99
CA ASP A 299 6.58 25.29 4.07
C ASP A 299 7.69 25.65 5.07
N ALA A 300 7.99 24.80 6.04
CA ALA A 300 9.01 25.05 7.05
C ALA A 300 9.56 23.76 7.68
N ALA A 301 10.80 23.81 8.16
CA ALA A 301 11.40 22.77 8.99
C ALA A 301 12.08 23.41 10.20
N THR A 302 11.91 22.83 11.39
CA THR A 302 12.54 23.31 12.63
C THR A 302 12.98 22.13 13.48
N LEU A 303 14.22 22.20 13.98
CA LEU A 303 14.70 21.28 15.01
C LEU A 303 14.38 21.86 16.39
N MET A 304 13.86 21.04 17.30
CA MET A 304 13.56 21.44 18.67
C MET A 304 14.29 20.54 19.66
N ASP A 305 14.73 21.10 20.78
CA ASP A 305 15.25 20.33 21.90
C ASP A 305 14.12 19.60 22.65
N GLY A 306 14.49 18.76 23.62
CA GLY A 306 13.53 18.02 24.41
C GLY A 306 12.63 18.86 25.34
N ARG A 307 12.76 20.19 25.33
CA ARG A 307 11.91 21.15 26.04
C ARG A 307 11.08 22.01 25.07
N GLY A 308 11.03 21.64 23.79
CA GLY A 308 10.30 22.36 22.75
C GLY A 308 10.96 23.66 22.29
N ARG A 309 12.23 23.90 22.61
CA ARG A 309 12.94 25.11 22.18
C ARG A 309 13.62 24.89 20.83
N ALA A 310 13.40 25.80 19.89
CA ALA A 310 14.05 25.75 18.59
C ALA A 310 15.59 25.73 18.71
N ARG A 311 16.21 24.87 17.92
CA ARG A 311 17.66 24.72 17.74
C ARG A 311 18.02 25.27 16.36
N GLY A 312 18.87 26.29 16.34
CA GLY A 312 19.47 26.80 15.10
C GLY A 312 20.87 26.23 14.86
N GLY A 313 21.50 26.60 13.75
CA GLY A 313 22.89 26.27 13.43
C GLY A 313 23.09 25.17 12.39
N TRP A 314 22.02 24.52 11.93
CA TRP A 314 22.07 23.46 10.93
C TRP A 314 21.06 23.67 9.78
N PRO A 315 21.13 24.81 9.05
CA PRO A 315 20.19 25.10 7.95
C PRO A 315 20.19 24.02 6.87
N GLN A 316 21.35 23.41 6.59
CA GLN A 316 21.46 22.33 5.61
C GLN A 316 20.57 21.12 5.95
N ILE A 317 20.42 20.81 7.25
CA ILE A 317 19.57 19.72 7.72
C ILE A 317 18.08 20.10 7.58
N THR A 318 17.71 21.31 8.01
CA THR A 318 16.32 21.78 7.91
C THR A 318 15.87 21.92 6.45
N ASP A 319 16.74 22.41 5.57
CA ASP A 319 16.47 22.55 4.14
C ASP A 319 16.28 21.18 3.48
N ALA A 320 17.15 20.21 3.81
CA ALA A 320 17.04 18.84 3.29
C ALA A 320 15.73 18.16 3.74
N LEU A 321 15.34 18.35 5.01
CA LEU A 321 14.07 17.84 5.55
C LEU A 321 12.85 18.52 4.92
N GLN A 322 12.89 19.84 4.73
CA GLN A 322 11.82 20.57 4.05
C GLN A 322 11.66 20.10 2.60
N ALA A 323 12.76 19.94 1.86
CA ALA A 323 12.73 19.41 0.51
C ALA A 323 12.15 17.99 0.44
N LEU A 324 12.42 17.16 1.46
CA LEU A 324 11.77 15.85 1.60
C LEU A 324 10.25 15.99 1.76
N ALA A 325 9.80 16.86 2.67
CA ALA A 325 8.37 17.12 2.92
C ALA A 325 7.64 17.68 1.69
N GLN A 326 8.22 18.65 0.99
CA GLN A 326 7.67 19.21 -0.25
C GLN A 326 7.46 18.14 -1.32
N ARG A 327 8.48 17.30 -1.51
CA ARG A 327 8.45 16.26 -2.56
C ARG A 327 7.51 15.11 -2.21
N ALA A 328 7.45 14.73 -0.93
CA ALA A 328 6.53 13.72 -0.45
C ALA A 328 5.11 14.27 -0.20
N ARG A 329 4.92 15.60 -0.27
CA ARG A 329 3.66 16.31 -0.04
C ARG A 329 3.02 15.94 1.30
N THR A 330 3.85 15.93 2.33
CA THR A 330 3.49 15.43 3.66
C THR A 330 4.12 16.32 4.73
N SER A 331 3.57 16.26 5.94
CA SER A 331 4.16 16.83 7.15
C SER A 331 4.53 15.73 8.13
N PHE A 332 5.57 15.92 8.93
CA PHE A 332 6.00 14.90 9.87
C PHE A 332 6.80 15.44 11.05
N VAL A 333 6.84 14.65 12.12
CA VAL A 333 7.75 14.87 13.25
C VAL A 333 8.70 13.68 13.37
N LEU A 334 10.01 13.95 13.30
CA LEU A 334 11.07 12.94 13.43
C LEU A 334 11.76 13.04 14.78
N ASP A 335 12.24 11.90 15.26
CA ASP A 335 13.09 11.82 16.44
C ASP A 335 14.50 11.36 16.08
N GLY A 336 15.49 12.13 16.52
CA GLY A 336 16.88 11.95 16.12
C GLY A 336 17.88 12.70 17.00
N ALA A 337 19.16 12.64 16.62
CA ALA A 337 20.19 13.51 17.16
C ALA A 337 21.06 14.06 16.05
N VAL A 338 21.52 15.29 16.27
CA VAL A 338 22.54 15.90 15.42
C VAL A 338 23.91 15.61 16.01
N SER A 339 24.74 14.93 15.24
CA SER A 339 26.18 14.82 15.47
C SER A 339 26.86 15.94 14.69
N SER A 340 27.87 16.58 15.26
CA SER A 340 28.61 17.66 14.59
C SER A 340 30.09 17.53 14.90
N ASP A 341 30.91 17.68 13.87
CA ASP A 341 32.36 17.63 13.91
C ASP A 341 32.96 18.66 12.93
N GLU A 342 34.24 18.54 12.60
CA GLU A 342 34.93 19.43 11.66
C GLU A 342 34.46 19.23 10.20
N GLU A 343 33.88 18.08 9.88
CA GLU A 343 33.46 17.69 8.53
C GLU A 343 32.02 18.13 8.23
N GLY A 344 31.20 18.31 9.26
CA GLY A 344 29.87 18.90 9.14
C GLY A 344 28.92 18.49 10.26
N ALA A 345 27.63 18.49 9.95
CA ALA A 345 26.61 18.04 10.88
C ALA A 345 25.66 17.08 10.19
N THR A 346 25.41 15.94 10.84
CA THR A 346 24.49 14.90 10.35
C THR A 346 23.36 14.70 11.34
N TYR A 347 22.12 14.69 10.85
CA TYR A 347 20.95 14.32 11.64
C TYR A 347 20.67 12.83 11.49
N HIS A 348 20.92 12.10 12.57
CA HIS A 348 20.65 10.67 12.66
C HIS A 348 19.24 10.43 13.18
N VAL A 349 18.39 9.79 12.37
CA VAL A 349 16.96 9.60 12.64
C VAL A 349 16.66 8.15 12.97
N TRP A 350 15.85 7.91 14.00
CA TRP A 350 15.45 6.54 14.41
C TRP A 350 13.96 6.37 14.67
N ASP A 351 13.16 7.44 14.73
CA ASP A 351 11.71 7.32 14.93
C ASP A 351 10.92 8.37 14.13
N LEU A 352 9.67 8.03 13.83
CA LEU A 352 8.66 8.89 13.22
C LEU A 352 7.49 9.00 14.20
N LEU A 353 7.23 10.21 14.69
CA LEU A 353 6.29 10.47 15.78
C LEU A 353 4.94 10.99 15.29
N LEU A 354 4.93 11.62 14.13
CA LEU A 354 3.74 12.15 13.47
C LEU A 354 3.92 12.11 11.97
N ARG A 355 2.84 11.83 11.23
CA ARG A 355 2.78 12.01 9.78
C ARG A 355 1.40 12.52 9.37
N ASP A 356 1.32 13.60 8.61
CA ASP A 356 0.08 14.16 8.05
C ASP A 356 -1.04 14.42 9.09
N GLY A 357 -0.63 14.77 10.32
CA GLY A 357 -1.54 15.00 11.44
C GLY A 357 -1.86 13.75 12.27
N ASP A 358 -1.47 12.56 11.81
CA ASP A 358 -1.60 11.32 12.58
C ASP A 358 -0.47 11.21 13.59
N VAL A 359 -0.84 11.24 14.88
CA VAL A 359 0.08 11.07 16.01
C VAL A 359 0.37 9.58 16.18
N LEU A 360 1.62 9.18 15.96
CA LEU A 360 2.02 7.76 15.91
C LEU A 360 2.47 7.19 17.25
N LEU A 361 2.41 7.98 18.32
CA LEU A 361 3.03 7.65 19.60
C LEU A 361 2.51 6.34 20.22
N ASP A 362 1.23 6.02 19.99
CA ASP A 362 0.63 4.79 20.51
C ASP A 362 0.91 3.56 19.62
N GLU A 363 1.41 3.76 18.40
CA GLU A 363 1.67 2.67 17.45
C GLU A 363 2.93 1.87 17.85
N PRO A 364 2.97 0.54 17.58
CA PRO A 364 4.17 -0.27 17.68
C PRO A 364 5.41 0.36 17.05
N TRP A 365 6.58 0.26 17.70
CA TRP A 365 7.84 0.79 17.16
C TRP A 365 8.16 0.25 15.77
N GLN A 366 7.86 -1.02 15.50
CA GLN A 366 8.07 -1.61 14.17
C GLN A 366 7.27 -0.90 13.07
N GLU A 367 6.05 -0.43 13.39
CA GLU A 367 5.18 0.27 12.44
C GLU A 367 5.68 1.70 12.23
N ARG A 368 6.03 2.41 13.31
CA ARG A 368 6.68 3.74 13.21
C ARG A 368 7.98 3.67 12.42
N ARG A 369 8.77 2.59 12.61
CA ARG A 369 10.01 2.35 11.89
C ARG A 369 9.77 2.08 10.41
N ALA A 370 8.81 1.23 10.05
CA ALA A 370 8.45 0.97 8.66
C ALA A 370 7.93 2.25 7.96
N ALA A 371 7.13 3.05 8.66
CA ALA A 371 6.65 4.34 8.17
C ALA A 371 7.79 5.34 7.95
N LEU A 372 8.77 5.39 8.87
CA LEU A 372 10.00 6.16 8.72
C LEU A 372 10.80 5.73 7.49
N GLU A 373 11.03 4.43 7.32
CA GLU A 373 11.76 3.90 6.16
C GLU A 373 11.03 4.19 4.84
N SER A 374 9.70 4.09 4.83
CA SER A 374 8.86 4.44 3.67
C SER A 374 8.94 5.92 3.30
N LEU A 375 8.98 6.82 4.29
CA LEU A 375 9.13 8.27 4.08
C LEU A 375 10.41 8.60 3.29
N PHE A 376 11.54 7.97 3.66
CA PHE A 376 12.81 8.14 2.95
C PHE A 376 12.83 7.33 1.64
N GLY A 377 12.29 6.11 1.65
CA GLY A 377 12.35 5.16 0.55
C GLY A 377 13.81 4.83 0.17
N ARG A 378 14.10 4.63 -1.11
CA ARG A 378 15.47 4.41 -1.62
C ARG A 378 16.30 5.69 -1.78
N ARG A 379 15.87 6.80 -1.19
CA ARG A 379 16.38 8.14 -1.53
C ARG A 379 17.43 8.57 -0.53
N ARG A 380 18.48 9.20 -1.03
CA ARG A 380 19.42 9.93 -0.18
C ARG A 380 18.84 11.31 0.14
N VAL A 381 18.85 11.65 1.42
CA VAL A 381 18.56 12.99 1.92
C VAL A 381 19.89 13.54 2.43
N PRO A 382 20.42 14.64 1.87
CA PRO A 382 21.69 15.21 2.33
C PRO A 382 21.66 15.46 3.83
N ASP A 383 22.77 15.15 4.52
CA ASP A 383 22.97 15.41 5.95
C ASP A 383 21.92 14.78 6.90
N VAL A 384 21.08 13.88 6.40
CA VAL A 384 20.05 13.16 7.16
C VAL A 384 20.17 11.66 6.89
N VAL A 385 20.43 10.90 7.96
CA VAL A 385 20.72 9.47 7.86
C VAL A 385 19.77 8.69 8.77
N LEU A 386 19.13 7.65 8.21
CA LEU A 386 18.40 6.67 9.01
C LEU A 386 19.39 5.81 9.78
N VAL A 387 19.22 5.71 11.10
CA VAL A 387 19.99 4.77 11.90
C VAL A 387 19.60 3.35 11.52
N GLU A 388 20.60 2.50 11.30
CA GLU A 388 20.43 1.11 10.91
C GLU A 388 19.94 0.25 12.08
N THR A 389 19.23 -0.82 11.77
CA THR A 389 18.76 -1.79 12.76
C THR A 389 19.42 -3.14 12.50
N ALA A 390 19.68 -3.86 13.58
CA ALA A 390 20.23 -5.20 13.59
C ALA A 390 19.33 -6.15 14.38
N ALA A 391 19.37 -7.42 14.02
CA ALA A 391 18.67 -8.48 14.74
C ALA A 391 19.41 -8.90 16.03
N ASP A 392 20.74 -8.71 16.07
CA ASP A 392 21.59 -9.07 17.20
C ASP A 392 22.26 -7.82 17.82
N PRO A 393 22.33 -7.70 19.17
CA PRO A 393 23.04 -6.61 19.82
C PRO A 393 24.54 -6.57 19.53
N ALA A 394 25.18 -7.70 19.19
CA ALA A 394 26.59 -7.74 18.82
C ALA A 394 26.85 -7.00 17.50
N ASP A 395 25.96 -7.15 16.53
CA ASP A 395 26.05 -6.45 15.24
C ASP A 395 25.87 -4.93 15.43
N ALA A 396 24.87 -4.53 16.24
CA ALA A 396 24.68 -3.12 16.60
C ALA A 396 25.90 -2.55 17.36
N ARG A 397 26.56 -3.36 18.19
CA ARG A 397 27.79 -2.97 18.90
C ARG A 397 28.96 -2.79 17.95
N ALA A 398 29.15 -3.70 17.00
CA ALA A 398 30.18 -3.56 15.98
C ALA A 398 29.98 -2.27 15.14
N LEU A 399 28.74 -1.98 14.73
CA LEU A 399 28.40 -0.74 14.03
C LEU A 399 28.65 0.51 14.87
N ALA A 400 28.35 0.47 16.17
CA ALA A 400 28.63 1.58 17.08
C ALA A 400 30.14 1.81 17.23
N GLU A 401 30.93 0.75 17.41
CA GLU A 401 32.39 0.81 17.52
C GLU A 401 33.04 1.34 16.24
N GLU A 402 32.60 0.87 15.06
CA GLU A 402 33.06 1.35 13.75
C GLU A 402 32.84 2.86 13.58
N ARG A 403 31.74 3.38 14.13
CA ARG A 403 31.34 4.80 14.05
C ARG A 403 31.84 5.63 15.23
N GLY A 404 32.58 5.04 16.16
CA GLY A 404 33.07 5.71 17.37
C GLY A 404 31.95 6.11 18.36
N TRP A 405 30.79 5.47 18.30
CA TRP A 405 29.64 5.77 19.15
C TRP A 405 29.66 5.00 20.47
N THR A 406 29.30 5.67 21.57
CA THR A 406 29.48 5.14 22.93
C THR A 406 28.34 4.29 23.48
N ALA A 407 27.29 4.03 22.70
CA ALA A 407 26.15 3.24 23.16
C ALA A 407 25.45 2.45 22.05
N VAL A 408 24.68 1.46 22.48
CA VAL A 408 23.73 0.70 21.66
C VAL A 408 22.38 0.66 22.34
N ARG A 409 21.32 0.64 21.55
CA ARG A 409 19.94 0.66 22.00
C ARG A 409 19.19 -0.58 21.54
N ALA A 410 18.20 -1.01 22.31
CA ALA A 410 17.27 -2.07 21.94
C ALA A 410 15.84 -1.52 21.94
N ARG A 411 15.09 -1.84 20.89
CA ARG A 411 13.71 -1.43 20.65
C ARG A 411 12.81 -2.65 20.62
N LYS A 412 11.76 -2.66 21.44
CA LYS A 412 10.73 -3.70 21.39
C LYS A 412 9.78 -3.43 20.22
N HIS A 413 9.53 -4.43 19.38
CA HIS A 413 8.75 -4.28 18.14
C HIS A 413 7.34 -3.74 18.37
N ASP A 414 6.64 -4.26 19.38
CA ASP A 414 5.29 -3.84 19.81
C ASP A 414 5.31 -2.63 20.77
N GLY A 415 6.47 -2.00 20.97
CA GLY A 415 6.66 -0.94 21.96
C GLY A 415 6.11 0.41 21.52
N PRO A 416 5.21 1.06 22.28
CA PRO A 416 4.76 2.41 21.97
C PRO A 416 5.88 3.43 22.25
N TYR A 417 5.72 4.63 21.72
CA TYR A 417 6.51 5.79 22.11
C TYR A 417 5.90 6.42 23.36
N THR A 418 6.67 6.58 24.43
CA THR A 418 6.19 7.17 25.69
C THR A 418 6.88 8.51 25.94
N PRO A 419 6.29 9.65 25.53
CA PRO A 419 6.90 10.97 25.67
C PRO A 419 7.32 11.27 27.10
N GLY A 420 8.52 11.84 27.27
CA GLY A 420 9.03 12.32 28.56
C GLY A 420 9.30 11.25 29.62
N ARG A 421 9.21 9.96 29.27
CA ARG A 421 9.35 8.84 30.22
C ARG A 421 10.39 7.83 29.77
N ASP A 422 11.09 7.29 30.75
CA ASP A 422 11.83 6.03 30.59
C ASP A 422 10.87 4.90 30.26
N SER A 423 11.28 3.99 29.38
CA SER A 423 10.41 2.90 28.93
C SER A 423 11.09 1.55 28.96
N ALA A 424 10.38 0.55 29.45
CA ALA A 424 10.83 -0.83 29.35
C ALA A 424 10.88 -1.36 27.91
N ALA A 425 10.28 -0.67 26.94
CA ALA A 425 10.30 -1.00 25.52
C ALA A 425 11.48 -0.37 24.74
N TRP A 426 12.28 0.47 25.41
CA TRP A 426 13.48 1.06 24.84
C TRP A 426 14.61 1.02 25.85
N LEU A 427 15.63 0.24 25.56
CA LEU A 427 16.75 0.01 26.47
C LEU A 427 18.01 0.60 25.86
N GLU A 428 18.94 1.05 26.70
CA GLU A 428 20.25 1.49 26.27
C GLU A 428 21.34 0.82 27.09
N GLN A 429 22.38 0.36 26.42
CA GLN A 429 23.63 -0.06 27.04
C GLN A 429 24.73 0.88 26.57
N ARG A 430 25.37 1.56 27.52
CA ARG A 430 26.62 2.26 27.25
C ARG A 430 27.73 1.24 27.06
N LEU A 431 28.48 1.40 25.99
CA LEU A 431 29.70 0.65 25.74
C LEU A 431 30.76 1.25 26.66
N GLN A 432 31.39 0.41 27.48
CA GLN A 432 32.53 0.88 28.27
C GLN A 432 33.64 1.27 27.28
N ALA A 433 34.22 2.46 27.48
CA ALA A 433 35.39 2.93 26.77
C ALA A 433 36.59 1.99 27.00
#